data_AF-A0A661ILN6-F1
#
_entry.id   AF-A0A661ILN6-F1
#
_cell.length_a   1.000
_cell.length_b   1.000
_cell.length_c   1.000
_cell.angle_alpha   90.00
_cell.angle_beta   90.00
_cell.angle_gamma   90.00
#
_symmetry.space_group_name_H-M   'P 1'
#
loop_
_entity.id
_entity.type
_entity.pdbx_description
1 polymer ?
#
loop_
_entity_poly.entity_id
_entity_poly.type
_entity_poly.pdbx_seq_one_letter_code
_entity_poly.pdbx_strand_id
1 'polypeptide(L)'
;MLSKLIALFALLSVAAGPVNLSIDQEATKKIASGDPSFLGGFEIYRAGVKEAPLALLLDRKGDGHNIASYLWGASLGRDEILYALRRLEEQYMEPSWCLPLPPAALRVVNRKGEVLGYVYTSLRQIFMERKGEEVKVFLPDHSPCDGDGWEEIPSPPRP
;
A
#
# COMPACT_ATOMS: atom_id res chain seq x y z
N MET A 1 45.58 -24.39 22.87
CA MET A 1 44.37 -23.89 23.56
C MET A 1 43.52 -23.16 22.54
N LEU A 2 42.33 -23.67 22.25
CA LEU A 2 41.45 -23.25 21.16
C LEU A 2 40.62 -22.05 21.64
N SER A 3 40.97 -20.84 21.21
CA SER A 3 40.19 -19.64 21.53
C SER A 3 38.93 -19.62 20.67
N LYS A 4 37.77 -19.84 21.32
CA LYS A 4 36.46 -19.88 20.67
C LYS A 4 36.05 -18.46 20.28
N LEU A 5 36.00 -18.18 18.98
CA LEU A 5 35.38 -16.97 18.44
C LEU A 5 33.85 -17.12 18.59
N ILE A 6 33.25 -16.37 19.50
CA ILE A 6 31.79 -16.31 19.65
C ILE A 6 31.27 -15.34 18.58
N ALA A 7 30.73 -15.88 17.48
CA ALA A 7 29.96 -15.12 16.53
C ALA A 7 28.56 -14.87 17.11
N LEU A 8 28.36 -13.70 17.71
CA LEU A 8 27.05 -13.24 18.17
C LEU A 8 26.26 -12.72 16.95
N PHE A 9 25.53 -13.61 16.29
CA PHE A 9 24.51 -13.20 15.32
C PHE A 9 23.32 -12.62 16.07
N ALA A 10 23.30 -11.31 16.26
CA ALA A 10 22.11 -10.60 16.67
C ALA A 10 21.08 -10.67 15.53
N LEU A 11 20.15 -11.62 15.60
CA LEU A 11 18.92 -11.58 14.82
C LEU A 11 18.11 -10.35 15.27
N LEU A 12 18.37 -9.22 14.63
CA LEU A 12 17.44 -8.09 14.61
C LEU A 12 16.21 -8.52 13.81
N SER A 13 15.27 -9.17 14.50
CA SER A 13 13.89 -9.26 14.07
C SER A 13 13.35 -7.84 13.97
N VAL A 14 13.33 -7.31 12.76
CA VAL A 14 12.64 -6.04 12.50
C VAL A 14 11.18 -6.38 12.45
N ALA A 15 10.47 -5.98 13.49
CA ALA A 15 9.03 -6.11 13.61
C ALA A 15 8.35 -5.57 12.35
N ALA A 16 7.38 -6.33 11.84
CA ALA A 16 6.44 -5.84 10.86
C ALA A 16 5.66 -4.68 11.52
N GLY A 17 5.73 -3.50 10.92
CA GLY A 17 5.20 -2.25 11.49
C GLY A 17 4.94 -1.22 10.40
N PRO A 18 4.09 -0.21 10.65
CA PRO A 18 3.93 0.90 9.72
C PRO A 18 5.25 1.65 9.57
N VAL A 19 5.78 1.74 8.36
CA VAL A 19 7.02 2.49 8.08
C VAL A 19 6.72 3.64 7.13
N ASN A 20 7.20 4.84 7.50
CA ASN A 20 7.09 6.02 6.65
C ASN A 20 7.95 5.83 5.39
N LEU A 21 7.27 5.78 4.25
CA LEU A 21 7.88 5.76 2.93
C LEU A 21 8.11 7.19 2.43
N SER A 22 9.13 7.39 1.61
CA SER A 22 9.33 8.68 0.95
C SER A 22 8.42 8.79 -0.28
N ILE A 23 7.84 9.97 -0.47
CA ILE A 23 7.03 10.28 -1.65
C ILE A 23 7.95 10.47 -2.85
N ASP A 24 7.63 9.83 -3.97
CA ASP A 24 8.26 10.03 -5.26
C ASP A 24 7.37 10.88 -6.16
N GLN A 25 7.72 12.15 -6.34
CA GLN A 25 6.92 13.10 -7.11
C GLN A 25 6.85 12.76 -8.61
N GLU A 26 7.91 12.17 -9.16
CA GLU A 26 7.94 11.79 -10.57
C GLU A 26 7.07 10.56 -10.83
N ALA A 27 7.24 9.53 -9.99
CA ALA A 27 6.39 8.34 -10.06
C ALA A 27 4.92 8.70 -9.80
N THR A 28 4.64 9.60 -8.83
CA THR A 28 3.29 10.11 -8.56
C THR A 28 2.63 10.66 -9.82
N LYS A 29 3.33 11.51 -10.58
CA LYS A 29 2.80 12.08 -11.83
C LYS A 29 2.53 11.01 -12.88
N LYS A 30 3.48 10.10 -13.09
CA LYS A 30 3.36 9.01 -14.08
C LYS A 30 2.22 8.04 -13.75
N ILE A 31 2.05 7.71 -12.47
CA ILE A 31 0.95 6.86 -12.01
C ILE A 31 -0.37 7.59 -12.17
N ALA A 32 -0.48 8.83 -11.68
CA ALA A 32 -1.70 9.63 -11.76
C ALA A 32 -2.17 9.87 -13.21
N SER A 33 -1.23 10.04 -14.15
CA SER A 33 -1.54 10.20 -15.58
C SER A 33 -1.83 8.89 -16.30
N GLY A 34 -1.76 7.74 -15.61
CA GLY A 34 -1.91 6.43 -16.24
C GLY A 34 -0.84 6.15 -17.31
N ASP A 35 0.39 6.64 -17.12
CA ASP A 35 1.46 6.53 -18.13
C ASP A 35 1.71 5.06 -18.53
N PRO A 36 1.44 4.67 -19.78
CA PRO A 36 1.49 3.26 -20.17
C PRO A 36 2.90 2.67 -20.13
N SER A 37 3.91 3.49 -20.43
CA SER A 37 5.31 3.07 -20.46
C SER A 37 5.82 2.83 -19.05
N PHE A 38 5.45 3.69 -18.11
CA PHE A 38 5.79 3.53 -16.70
C PHE A 38 5.04 2.35 -16.09
N LEU A 39 3.71 2.31 -16.21
CA LEU A 39 2.88 1.26 -15.61
C LEU A 39 3.19 -0.14 -16.20
N GLY A 40 3.63 -0.20 -17.47
CA GLY A 40 4.04 -1.46 -18.11
C GLY A 40 5.15 -2.21 -17.36
N GLY A 41 6.01 -1.47 -16.63
CA GLY A 41 7.09 -2.03 -15.81
C GLY A 41 6.66 -2.73 -14.52
N PHE A 42 5.34 -2.74 -14.21
CA PHE A 42 4.84 -3.24 -12.93
C PHE A 42 3.71 -4.27 -13.10
N GLU A 43 3.66 -5.23 -12.19
CA GLU A 43 2.41 -5.92 -11.84
C GLU A 43 1.69 -5.07 -10.80
N ILE A 44 0.42 -4.77 -11.06
CA ILE A 44 -0.32 -3.80 -10.26
C ILE A 44 -1.48 -4.47 -9.57
N TYR A 45 -1.61 -4.27 -8.27
CA TYR A 45 -2.60 -4.91 -7.41
C TYR A 45 -3.45 -3.84 -6.72
N ARG A 46 -4.73 -4.15 -6.45
CA ARG A 46 -5.65 -3.27 -5.72
C ARG A 46 -5.80 -3.69 -4.27
N ALA A 47 -5.75 -2.72 -3.36
CA ALA A 47 -6.25 -2.86 -2.01
C ALA A 47 -7.69 -2.34 -1.90
N GLY A 48 -8.53 -3.03 -1.16
CA GLY A 48 -9.96 -2.73 -1.08
C GLY A 48 -10.78 -3.28 -2.25
N VAL A 49 -12.06 -2.93 -2.28
CA VAL A 49 -13.00 -3.38 -3.32
C VAL A 49 -12.87 -2.52 -4.58
N LYS A 50 -13.52 -2.95 -5.66
CA LYS A 50 -13.41 -2.28 -6.96
C LYS A 50 -13.92 -0.83 -6.89
N GLU A 51 -15.04 -0.62 -6.21
CA GLU A 51 -15.75 0.65 -6.10
C GLU A 51 -15.08 1.62 -5.12
N ALA A 52 -14.25 1.07 -4.23
CA ALA A 52 -13.58 1.79 -3.15
C ALA A 52 -12.14 1.28 -2.94
N PRO A 53 -11.24 1.44 -3.93
CA PRO A 53 -9.82 1.18 -3.73
C PRO A 53 -9.24 2.06 -2.62
N LEU A 54 -8.31 1.50 -1.85
CA LEU A 54 -7.55 2.23 -0.82
C LEU A 54 -6.11 2.50 -1.24
N ALA A 55 -5.56 1.60 -2.07
CA ALA A 55 -4.23 1.73 -2.62
C ALA A 55 -4.08 0.89 -3.89
N LEU A 56 -3.08 1.26 -4.69
CA LEU A 56 -2.48 0.37 -5.68
C LEU A 56 -1.07 0.02 -5.24
N LEU A 57 -0.74 -1.28 -5.27
CA LEU A 57 0.63 -1.76 -5.14
C LEU A 57 1.19 -1.98 -6.54
N LEU A 58 2.30 -1.34 -6.85
CA LEU A 58 3.04 -1.50 -8.08
C LEU A 58 4.31 -2.31 -7.78
N ASP A 59 4.27 -3.60 -8.08
CA ASP A 59 5.37 -4.55 -7.92
C ASP A 59 6.21 -4.58 -9.20
N ARG A 60 7.52 -4.33 -9.11
CA ARG A 60 8.36 -4.21 -10.31
C ARG A 60 8.53 -5.56 -10.99
N LYS A 61 8.35 -5.61 -12.31
CA LYS A 61 8.58 -6.82 -13.10
C LYS A 61 10.07 -7.09 -13.28
N GLY A 62 10.44 -8.37 -13.24
CA GLY A 62 11.74 -8.85 -13.71
C GLY A 62 12.93 -8.52 -12.81
N ASP A 63 12.70 -8.00 -11.60
CA ASP A 63 13.76 -7.75 -10.61
C ASP A 63 13.98 -8.94 -9.66
N GLY A 64 13.20 -10.01 -9.81
CA GLY A 64 13.31 -11.22 -8.98
C GLY A 64 12.71 -11.06 -7.58
N HIS A 65 12.10 -9.91 -7.28
CA HIS A 65 11.36 -9.68 -6.06
C HIS A 65 9.86 -9.82 -6.31
N ASN A 66 9.14 -10.15 -5.26
CA ASN A 66 7.69 -10.03 -5.22
C ASN A 66 7.37 -9.34 -3.91
N ILE A 67 6.86 -8.12 -3.99
CA ILE A 67 6.58 -7.32 -2.79
C ILE A 67 5.13 -7.47 -2.32
N ALA A 68 4.25 -8.06 -3.13
CA ALA A 68 2.90 -8.39 -2.68
C ALA A 68 2.93 -9.49 -1.60
N SER A 69 2.28 -9.23 -0.46
CA SER A 69 1.90 -10.31 0.46
C SER A 69 0.81 -11.19 -0.14
N TYR A 70 0.58 -12.36 0.46
CA TYR A 70 -0.45 -13.32 0.04
C TYR A 70 -1.89 -12.78 0.13
N LEU A 71 -2.09 -11.64 0.79
CA LEU A 71 -3.40 -11.02 0.97
C LEU A 71 -3.87 -10.29 -0.30
N TRP A 72 -2.94 -9.83 -1.14
CA TRP A 72 -3.28 -9.14 -2.38
C TRP A 72 -3.98 -10.09 -3.35
N GLY A 73 -5.00 -9.58 -4.04
CA GLY A 73 -5.73 -10.32 -5.06
C GLY A 73 -4.92 -10.52 -6.34
N ALA A 74 -5.61 -10.84 -7.43
CA ALA A 74 -4.99 -10.90 -8.75
C ALA A 74 -4.46 -9.52 -9.19
N SER A 75 -3.43 -9.54 -10.03
CA SER A 75 -2.98 -8.34 -10.72
C SER A 75 -4.07 -7.82 -11.66
N LEU A 76 -4.14 -6.50 -11.78
CA LEU A 76 -5.16 -5.80 -12.52
C LEU A 76 -4.83 -5.71 -14.01
N GLY A 77 -5.86 -5.79 -14.84
CA GLY A 77 -5.78 -5.39 -16.24
C GLY A 77 -5.70 -3.87 -16.41
N ARG A 78 -5.35 -3.42 -17.62
CA ARG A 78 -5.15 -1.99 -17.92
C ARG A 78 -6.36 -1.12 -17.59
N ASP A 79 -7.55 -1.55 -17.99
CA ASP A 79 -8.77 -0.78 -17.76
C ASP A 79 -9.13 -0.73 -16.27
N GLU A 80 -8.85 -1.79 -15.53
CA GLU A 80 -9.04 -1.86 -14.08
C GLU A 80 -8.07 -0.94 -13.34
N ILE A 81 -6.82 -0.82 -13.81
CA ILE A 81 -5.83 0.11 -13.27
C ILE A 81 -6.33 1.54 -13.45
N LEU A 82 -6.73 1.92 -14.67
CA LEU A 82 -7.21 3.28 -14.94
C LEU A 82 -8.48 3.61 -14.15
N TYR A 83 -9.38 2.63 -14.01
CA TYR A 83 -10.56 2.77 -13.17
C TYR A 83 -10.20 3.00 -11.69
N ALA A 84 -9.27 2.21 -11.14
CA ALA A 84 -8.85 2.33 -9.76
C ALA A 84 -8.13 3.66 -9.47
N LEU A 85 -7.29 4.14 -10.39
CA LEU A 85 -6.64 5.46 -10.29
C LEU A 85 -7.66 6.57 -10.20
N ARG A 86 -8.68 6.55 -11.08
CA ARG A 86 -9.77 7.52 -11.05
C ARG A 86 -10.53 7.47 -9.72
N ARG A 87 -10.86 6.26 -9.24
CA ARG A 87 -11.59 6.08 -7.97
C ARG A 87 -10.80 6.57 -6.76
N LEU A 88 -9.49 6.35 -6.71
CA LEU A 88 -8.65 6.87 -5.62
C LEU A 88 -8.68 8.40 -5.55
N GLU A 89 -8.66 9.08 -6.70
CA GLU A 89 -8.78 10.54 -6.76
C GLU A 89 -10.18 11.01 -6.35
N GLU A 90 -11.23 10.36 -6.86
CA GLU A 90 -12.63 10.67 -6.50
C GLU A 90 -12.86 10.48 -4.99
N GLN A 91 -12.39 9.38 -4.40
CA GLN A 91 -12.50 9.12 -2.95
C GLN A 91 -11.75 10.16 -2.11
N TYR A 92 -10.59 10.64 -2.57
CA TYR A 92 -9.87 11.70 -1.87
C TYR A 92 -10.66 13.02 -1.84
N MET A 93 -11.40 13.31 -2.90
CA MET A 93 -12.26 14.50 -2.98
C MET A 93 -13.57 14.34 -2.22
N GLU A 94 -13.99 13.12 -1.91
CA GLU A 94 -15.18 12.80 -1.13
C GLU A 94 -14.88 12.94 0.39
N PRO A 95 -15.48 13.93 1.10
CA PRO A 95 -15.15 14.18 2.51
C PRO A 95 -15.44 13.01 3.45
N SER A 96 -16.43 12.18 3.11
CA SER A 96 -16.84 11.01 3.89
C SER A 96 -15.73 9.98 4.06
N TRP A 97 -14.74 9.96 3.16
CA TRP A 97 -13.60 9.06 3.25
C TRP A 97 -12.53 9.52 4.23
N CYS A 98 -12.50 10.80 4.64
CA CYS A 98 -11.49 11.34 5.55
C CYS A 98 -10.04 10.99 5.17
N LEU A 99 -9.74 10.99 3.88
CA LEU A 99 -8.41 10.65 3.41
C LEU A 99 -7.42 11.78 3.73
N PRO A 100 -6.32 11.50 4.44
CA PRO A 100 -5.51 12.53 5.06
C PRO A 100 -4.58 13.27 4.08
N LEU A 101 -4.34 12.70 2.90
CA LEU A 101 -3.39 13.19 1.91
C LEU A 101 -3.91 12.94 0.49
N PRO A 102 -3.55 13.79 -0.49
CA PRO A 102 -3.78 13.47 -1.90
C PRO A 102 -3.05 12.16 -2.26
N PRO A 103 -3.59 11.35 -3.20
CA PRO A 103 -2.94 10.11 -3.62
C PRO A 103 -1.50 10.34 -4.09
N ALA A 104 -0.55 9.64 -3.49
CA ALA A 104 0.87 9.80 -3.78
C ALA A 104 1.60 8.46 -3.89
N ALA A 105 2.65 8.43 -4.70
CA ALA A 105 3.50 7.26 -4.87
C ALA A 105 4.53 7.19 -3.75
N LEU A 106 4.37 6.21 -2.88
CA LEU A 106 5.27 5.90 -1.79
C LEU A 106 6.30 4.87 -2.23
N ARG A 107 7.60 5.17 -2.11
CA ARG A 107 8.67 4.24 -2.54
C ARG A 107 8.76 3.04 -1.61
N VAL A 108 8.62 1.83 -2.15
CA VAL A 108 8.94 0.60 -1.43
C VAL A 108 10.42 0.29 -1.62
N VAL A 109 11.21 0.46 -0.56
CA VAL A 109 12.66 0.21 -0.57
C VAL A 109 13.06 -0.97 0.30
N ASN A 110 14.04 -1.74 -0.16
CA ASN A 110 14.70 -2.76 0.67
C ASN A 110 15.74 -2.14 1.63
N ARG A 111 16.42 -2.96 2.42
CA ARG A 111 17.43 -2.47 3.39
C ARG A 111 18.68 -1.87 2.75
N LYS A 112 18.93 -2.11 1.46
CA LYS A 112 20.01 -1.48 0.69
C LYS A 112 19.61 -0.11 0.12
N GLY A 113 18.32 0.26 0.23
CA GLY A 113 17.78 1.48 -0.37
C GLY A 113 17.37 1.32 -1.83
N GLU A 114 17.39 0.10 -2.37
CA GLU A 114 16.91 -0.17 -3.72
C GLU A 114 15.38 -0.08 -3.75
N VAL A 115 14.85 0.65 -4.73
CA VAL A 115 13.39 0.76 -4.94
C VAL A 115 12.91 -0.51 -5.62
N LEU A 116 12.06 -1.27 -4.95
CA LEU A 116 11.43 -2.49 -5.47
C LEU A 116 10.05 -2.23 -6.09
N GLY A 117 9.44 -1.09 -5.78
CA GLY A 117 8.10 -0.77 -6.27
C GLY A 117 7.52 0.46 -5.60
N TYR A 118 6.21 0.62 -5.72
CA TYR A 118 5.49 1.76 -5.16
C TYR A 118 4.16 1.34 -4.55
N VAL A 119 3.72 2.08 -3.54
CA VAL A 119 2.32 2.06 -3.09
C VAL A 119 1.73 3.42 -3.43
N TYR A 120 0.71 3.44 -4.30
CA TYR A 120 -0.03 4.65 -4.64
C TYR A 120 -1.30 4.74 -3.79
N THR A 121 -1.34 5.70 -2.87
CA THR A 121 -2.39 5.77 -1.84
C THR A 121 -2.52 7.17 -1.24
N SER A 122 -3.67 7.45 -0.65
CA SER A 122 -3.93 8.63 0.19
C SER A 122 -3.68 8.39 1.69
N LEU A 123 -3.33 7.17 2.08
CA LEU A 123 -3.12 6.81 3.48
C LEU A 123 -1.75 7.29 3.98
N ARG A 124 -1.67 7.63 5.28
CA ARG A 124 -0.41 8.08 5.91
C ARG A 124 0.62 6.98 6.08
N GLN A 125 0.15 5.75 6.27
CA GLN A 125 0.98 4.62 6.68
C GLN A 125 0.60 3.37 5.90
N ILE A 126 1.61 2.58 5.56
CA ILE A 126 1.47 1.27 4.94
C ILE A 126 2.28 0.28 5.75
N PHE A 127 1.65 -0.86 6.04
CA PHE A 127 2.29 -1.92 6.80
C PHE A 127 3.18 -2.76 5.88
N MET A 128 4.43 -2.94 6.28
CA MET A 128 5.39 -3.75 5.54
C MET A 128 6.29 -4.54 6.48
N GLU A 129 6.74 -5.68 6.00
CA GLU A 129 7.80 -6.48 6.62
C GLU A 129 9.06 -6.41 5.76
N ARG A 130 10.24 -6.32 6.39
CA ARG A 130 11.53 -6.29 5.69
C ARG A 130 12.52 -7.29 6.28
N LYS A 131 12.92 -8.27 5.48
CA LYS A 131 13.87 -9.32 5.86
C LYS A 131 15.02 -9.39 4.86
N GLY A 132 16.13 -8.74 5.19
CA GLY A 132 17.25 -8.59 4.25
C GLY A 132 16.86 -7.73 3.04
N GLU A 133 16.93 -8.31 1.85
CA GLU A 133 16.51 -7.68 0.59
C GLU A 133 15.01 -7.88 0.30
N GLU A 134 14.38 -8.83 0.99
CA GLU A 134 12.96 -9.12 0.83
C GLU A 134 12.11 -8.07 1.55
N VAL A 135 11.08 -7.59 0.85
CA VAL A 135 10.06 -6.70 1.38
C VAL A 135 8.70 -7.29 1.08
N LYS A 136 7.80 -7.33 2.06
CA LYS A 136 6.39 -7.69 1.86
C LYS A 136 5.50 -6.54 2.30
N VAL A 137 4.66 -6.09 1.38
CA VAL A 137 3.64 -5.05 1.58
C VAL A 137 2.31 -5.73 1.88
N PHE A 138 1.69 -5.38 2.99
CA PHE A 138 0.39 -5.92 3.38
C PHE A 138 -0.73 -4.99 2.92
N LEU A 139 -1.93 -5.56 2.79
CA LEU A 139 -3.10 -4.77 2.42
C LEU A 139 -3.34 -3.67 3.47
N PRO A 140 -3.42 -2.39 3.04
CA PRO A 140 -3.92 -1.36 3.92
C PRO A 140 -5.42 -1.56 4.19
N ASP A 141 -5.85 -1.06 5.35
CA ASP A 141 -7.24 -1.00 5.76
C ASP A 141 -7.58 0.43 6.18
N HIS A 142 -8.78 0.89 5.83
CA HIS A 142 -9.31 2.22 6.15
C HIS A 142 -10.81 2.22 5.92
N SER A 143 -11.57 2.78 6.87
CA SER A 143 -13.02 2.92 6.78
C SER A 143 -13.41 4.40 6.58
N PRO A 144 -14.51 4.68 5.86
CA PRO A 144 -15.10 6.03 5.82
C PRO A 144 -15.40 6.54 7.22
N CYS A 145 -15.26 7.85 7.44
CA CYS A 145 -15.58 8.49 8.71
C CYS A 145 -17.07 8.49 9.04
N ASP A 146 -17.93 8.62 8.04
CA ASP A 146 -19.39 8.70 8.24
C ASP A 146 -20.05 7.31 8.31
N GLY A 147 -19.26 6.30 8.68
CA GLY A 147 -19.63 4.88 8.76
C GLY A 147 -20.12 4.44 10.13
N ASP A 148 -20.71 5.33 10.92
CA ASP A 148 -21.53 4.90 12.05
C ASP A 148 -22.84 4.41 11.46
N GLY A 149 -22.93 3.11 11.19
CA GLY A 149 -24.22 2.48 10.99
C GLY A 149 -25.08 2.80 12.20
N TRP A 150 -26.03 3.73 12.05
CA TRP A 150 -27.11 3.89 13.00
C TRP A 150 -27.91 2.58 12.97
N GLU A 151 -27.53 1.62 13.80
CA GLU A 151 -28.54 0.77 14.41
C GLU A 151 -29.47 1.73 15.14
N GLU A 152 -30.68 1.92 14.61
CA GLU A 152 -31.76 2.54 15.36
C GLU A 152 -31.87 1.81 16.69
N ILE A 153 -31.38 2.42 17.77
CA ILE A 153 -31.69 1.96 19.11
C ILE A 153 -33.20 2.14 19.23
N PRO A 154 -34.01 1.06 19.36
CA PRO A 154 -35.44 1.20 19.50
C PRO A 154 -35.71 2.07 20.72
N SER A 155 -36.38 3.20 20.50
CA SER A 155 -36.75 4.09 21.59
C SER A 155 -37.60 3.32 22.61
N PRO A 156 -37.32 3.41 23.92
CA PRO A 156 -38.17 2.78 24.91
C PRO A 156 -39.59 3.35 24.80
N PRO A 157 -40.64 2.54 25.06
CA PRO A 157 -42.01 3.02 24.99
C PRO A 157 -42.19 4.20 25.96
N ARG A 158 -42.75 5.30 25.45
CA ARG A 158 -43.08 6.46 26.28
C ARG A 158 -44.21 6.09 27.26
N PRO A 159 -44.15 6.61 28.51
CA PRO A 159 -45.15 6.33 29.55
C PRO A 159 -46.54 6.85 29.19
#